data_AF-A0A9Q3I6E5-F1
#
_entry.id   AF-A0A9Q3I6E5-F1
#
_cell.length_a   1.000
_cell.length_b   1.000
_cell.length_c   1.000
_cell.angle_alpha   90.00
_cell.angle_beta   90.00
_cell.angle_gamma   90.00
#
_symmetry.space_group_name_H-M   'P 1'
#
loop_
_entity.id
_entity.type
_entity.pdbx_description
1 polymer ?
#
loop_
_entity_poly.entity_id
_entity_poly.type
_entity_poly.pdbx_seq_one_letter_code
_entity_poly.pdbx_strand_id
1 'polypeptide(L)'
;MRGFPLSIWPATDGIAGISFNALISYASSTAEIMHTFLLRFQSASSVENSPASNLAIIMKFSALALAASFCAAIEATTNFRATTSVVNNQFSALATSLARLQALADRKGHAHISSRCSQARSQISQCQSSWQGISSGYFNSPWLARSSPHAPIVQNGLKDCGDFLAWLQIQPQFSGCPEYREAFRSCQTNHRGCYSGCQPIWEWPAPPKPSSGSHSGHYKRHTSLRDCPAHETACPMAVGSKSIECIDTKTEITSCGGCVSRSQGENCLDIVGADEVGCSDGNCVVFSTLRGYKLSKAGRPMKA
;
A
#
# COMPACT_ATOMS: atom_id res chain seq x y z
N MET A 1 -9.39 -47.60 9.38
CA MET A 1 -10.27 -47.27 8.23
C MET A 1 -11.68 -47.07 8.76
N ARG A 2 -12.21 -45.84 8.64
CA ARG A 2 -13.58 -45.33 8.93
C ARG A 2 -13.34 -43.81 9.15
N GLY A 3 -13.72 -42.88 8.30
CA GLY A 3 -14.99 -42.70 7.60
C GLY A 3 -15.57 -41.38 8.12
N PHE A 4 -15.21 -40.25 7.49
CA PHE A 4 -15.70 -38.91 7.82
C PHE A 4 -17.18 -38.77 7.44
N PRO A 5 -18.04 -38.14 8.26
CA PRO A 5 -19.27 -37.55 7.79
C PRO A 5 -19.12 -36.03 7.60
N LEU A 6 -19.34 -35.60 6.35
CA LEU A 6 -19.75 -34.26 5.99
C LEU A 6 -21.20 -34.05 6.46
N SER A 7 -21.47 -33.03 7.27
CA SER A 7 -22.83 -32.50 7.47
C SER A 7 -22.76 -31.01 7.86
N ILE A 8 -23.16 -30.14 6.93
CA ILE A 8 -24.35 -29.29 7.00
C ILE A 8 -24.22 -28.13 8.00
N TRP A 9 -23.96 -26.94 7.44
CA TRP A 9 -23.98 -25.64 8.12
C TRP A 9 -25.42 -25.15 8.29
N PRO A 10 -25.81 -24.58 9.43
CA PRO A 10 -26.91 -23.63 9.48
C PRO A 10 -26.37 -22.22 9.21
N ALA A 11 -27.00 -21.56 8.24
CA ALA A 11 -26.94 -20.12 8.09
C ALA A 11 -27.79 -19.46 9.18
N THR A 12 -27.23 -18.46 9.88
CA THR A 12 -27.93 -17.21 10.24
C THR A 12 -26.96 -16.16 10.77
N ASP A 13 -27.10 -14.98 10.15
CA ASP A 13 -27.22 -13.62 10.68
C ASP A 13 -26.13 -12.99 11.56
N GLY A 14 -25.60 -11.88 11.02
CA GLY A 14 -25.46 -10.66 11.81
C GLY A 14 -24.05 -10.22 12.13
N ILE A 15 -23.25 -9.82 11.13
CA ILE A 15 -22.44 -8.59 11.16
C ILE A 15 -22.40 -8.05 9.72
N ALA A 16 -22.80 -6.79 9.54
CA ALA A 16 -22.86 -6.08 8.27
C ALA A 16 -21.48 -5.98 7.62
N GLY A 17 -21.14 -6.96 6.79
CA GLY A 17 -20.22 -6.78 5.68
C GLY A 17 -20.95 -6.05 4.57
N ILE A 18 -20.33 -5.02 4.01
CA ILE A 18 -20.80 -4.41 2.77
C ILE A 18 -20.90 -5.54 1.75
N SER A 19 -22.13 -5.87 1.35
CA SER A 19 -22.42 -6.99 0.45
C SER A 19 -21.68 -6.79 -0.88
N PHE A 20 -21.25 -7.89 -1.50
CA PHE A 20 -20.75 -7.90 -2.87
C PHE A 20 -21.74 -7.20 -3.84
N ASN A 21 -23.03 -7.21 -3.53
CA ASN A 21 -24.06 -6.46 -4.27
C ASN A 21 -23.97 -4.94 -4.12
N ALA A 22 -23.41 -4.41 -3.02
CA ALA A 22 -23.19 -2.97 -2.85
C ALA A 22 -22.00 -2.48 -3.69
N LEU A 23 -20.97 -3.32 -3.88
CA LEU A 23 -19.89 -3.06 -4.84
C LEU A 23 -20.40 -3.11 -6.30
N ILE A 24 -21.28 -4.07 -6.63
CA ILE A 24 -21.91 -4.15 -7.96
C ILE A 24 -22.89 -2.98 -8.21
N SER A 25 -23.66 -2.57 -7.20
CA SER A 25 -24.61 -1.46 -7.32
C SER A 25 -23.89 -0.10 -7.48
N TYR A 26 -22.73 0.08 -6.85
CA TYR A 26 -21.90 1.27 -7.03
C TYR A 26 -21.23 1.33 -8.41
N ALA A 27 -20.77 0.19 -8.93
CA ALA A 27 -20.27 0.08 -10.31
C ALA A 27 -21.37 0.31 -11.37
N SER A 28 -22.62 -0.03 -11.05
CA SER A 28 -23.77 0.28 -11.92
C SER A 28 -24.07 1.78 -11.99
N SER A 29 -23.85 2.52 -10.90
CA SER A 29 -24.13 3.96 -10.82
C SER A 29 -23.07 4.80 -11.55
N THR A 30 -21.82 4.35 -11.58
CA THR A 30 -20.74 4.99 -12.36
C THR A 30 -20.89 4.73 -13.86
N ALA A 31 -21.41 3.58 -14.27
CA ALA A 31 -21.75 3.30 -15.67
C ALA A 31 -22.84 4.24 -16.21
N GLU A 32 -23.86 4.59 -15.41
CA GLU A 32 -24.89 5.56 -15.81
C GLU A 32 -24.35 6.99 -15.95
N ILE A 33 -23.43 7.40 -15.06
CA ILE A 33 -22.78 8.72 -15.16
C ILE A 33 -21.89 8.79 -16.41
N MET A 34 -21.16 7.73 -16.72
CA MET A 34 -20.33 7.66 -17.94
C MET A 34 -21.19 7.62 -19.21
N HIS A 35 -22.31 6.90 -19.19
CA HIS A 35 -23.28 6.84 -20.30
C HIS A 35 -23.95 8.21 -20.53
N THR A 36 -24.32 8.92 -19.46
CA THR A 36 -24.89 10.28 -19.55
C THR A 36 -23.87 11.30 -20.07
N PHE A 37 -22.60 11.15 -19.69
CA PHE A 37 -21.52 11.98 -20.21
C PHE A 37 -21.25 11.71 -21.71
N LEU A 38 -21.25 10.44 -22.12
CA LEU A 38 -21.13 10.03 -23.53
C LEU A 38 -22.30 10.53 -24.40
N LEU A 39 -23.54 10.45 -23.89
CA LEU A 39 -24.72 10.94 -24.59
C LEU A 39 -24.71 12.47 -24.78
N ARG A 40 -24.24 13.23 -23.78
CA ARG A 40 -24.04 14.69 -23.91
C ARG A 40 -22.87 15.07 -24.81
N PHE A 41 -21.94 14.15 -25.05
CA PHE A 41 -20.81 14.38 -25.95
C PHE A 41 -21.18 14.15 -27.43
N GLN A 42 -22.02 13.14 -27.70
CA GLN A 42 -22.52 12.86 -29.06
C GLN A 42 -23.46 13.94 -29.60
N SER A 43 -24.16 14.68 -28.74
CA SER A 43 -25.01 15.80 -29.18
C SER A 43 -24.24 17.04 -29.62
N ALA A 44 -22.91 17.08 -29.45
CA ALA A 44 -22.05 18.21 -29.82
C ALA A 44 -21.25 18.02 -31.13
N SER A 45 -21.50 16.94 -31.89
CA SER A 45 -20.71 16.60 -33.10
C SER A 45 -21.36 16.93 -34.45
N SER A 46 -22.50 17.62 -34.49
CA SER A 46 -23.05 18.14 -35.74
C SER A 46 -22.52 19.55 -35.99
N VAL A 47 -21.45 19.72 -36.77
CA VAL A 47 -21.19 20.86 -37.69
C VAL A 47 -19.80 20.71 -38.37
N GLU A 48 -19.86 20.68 -39.70
CA GLU A 48 -18.89 21.04 -40.76
C GLU A 48 -17.47 20.41 -40.83
N ASN A 49 -17.28 19.69 -41.93
CA ASN A 49 -15.98 19.24 -42.46
C ASN A 49 -15.14 20.43 -42.95
N SER A 50 -14.29 20.98 -42.08
CA SER A 50 -13.26 21.96 -42.43
C SER A 50 -11.92 21.55 -41.82
N PRO A 51 -10.76 21.69 -42.47
CA PRO A 51 -9.47 21.14 -41.99
C PRO A 51 -8.99 21.61 -40.60
N ALA A 52 -9.61 22.65 -40.02
CA ALA A 52 -9.44 23.03 -38.60
C ALA A 52 -10.10 22.04 -37.61
N SER A 53 -11.02 21.18 -38.08
CA SER A 53 -11.74 20.18 -37.29
C SER A 53 -10.86 19.01 -36.84
N ASN A 54 -9.83 18.64 -37.61
CA ASN A 54 -8.92 17.54 -37.26
C ASN A 54 -8.06 17.86 -36.03
N LEU A 55 -7.63 19.12 -35.86
CA LEU A 55 -6.91 19.59 -34.66
C LEU A 55 -7.83 19.63 -33.43
N ALA A 56 -9.10 20.02 -33.60
CA ALA A 56 -10.11 19.99 -32.55
C ALA A 56 -10.48 18.55 -32.14
N ILE A 57 -10.50 17.61 -33.08
CA ILE A 57 -10.74 16.19 -32.83
C ILE A 57 -9.55 15.58 -32.06
N ILE A 58 -8.31 15.83 -32.48
CA ILE A 58 -7.09 15.34 -31.79
C ILE A 58 -6.97 15.92 -30.36
N MET A 59 -7.29 17.21 -30.17
CA MET A 59 -7.33 17.83 -28.83
C MET A 59 -8.44 17.25 -27.95
N LYS A 60 -9.62 16.95 -28.52
CA LYS A 60 -10.73 16.30 -27.80
C LYS A 60 -10.39 14.87 -27.36
N PHE A 61 -9.75 14.07 -28.23
CA PHE A 61 -9.29 12.73 -27.85
C PHE A 61 -8.17 12.75 -26.81
N SER A 62 -7.27 13.74 -26.87
CA SER A 62 -6.23 13.94 -25.86
C SER A 62 -6.81 14.34 -24.50
N ALA A 63 -7.82 15.23 -24.49
CA ALA A 63 -8.56 15.61 -23.29
C ALA A 63 -9.37 14.45 -22.71
N LEU A 64 -9.96 13.59 -23.55
CA LEU A 64 -10.66 12.36 -23.13
C LEU A 64 -9.71 11.32 -22.55
N ALA A 65 -8.50 11.14 -23.12
CA ALA A 65 -7.49 10.23 -22.59
C ALA A 65 -6.92 10.72 -21.25
N LEU A 66 -6.66 12.03 -21.11
CA LEU A 66 -6.29 12.65 -19.84
C LEU A 66 -7.42 12.53 -18.81
N ALA A 67 -8.66 12.85 -19.18
CA ALA A 67 -9.81 12.71 -18.28
C ALA A 67 -10.03 11.26 -17.83
N ALA A 68 -9.89 10.26 -18.71
CA ALA A 68 -9.99 8.85 -18.35
C ALA A 68 -8.87 8.40 -17.40
N SER A 69 -7.64 8.89 -17.61
CA SER A 69 -6.49 8.62 -16.74
C SER A 69 -6.66 9.26 -15.35
N PHE A 70 -7.20 10.48 -15.30
CA PHE A 70 -7.56 11.16 -14.05
C PHE A 70 -8.72 10.46 -13.33
N CYS A 71 -9.74 9.98 -14.04
CA CYS A 71 -10.84 9.21 -13.43
C CYS A 71 -10.36 7.91 -12.80
N ALA A 72 -9.48 7.14 -13.47
CA ALA A 72 -8.92 5.90 -12.91
C ALA A 72 -8.04 6.15 -11.66
N ALA A 73 -7.28 7.25 -11.65
CA ALA A 73 -6.47 7.64 -10.49
C ALA A 73 -7.34 8.08 -9.29
N ILE A 74 -8.42 8.82 -9.54
CA ILE A 74 -9.38 9.24 -8.51
C ILE A 74 -10.09 8.01 -7.91
N GLU A 75 -10.52 7.06 -8.75
CA GLU A 75 -11.20 5.83 -8.30
C GLU A 75 -10.26 4.89 -7.51
N ALA A 76 -8.99 4.77 -7.92
CA ALA A 76 -8.00 4.03 -7.16
C ALA A 76 -7.78 4.64 -5.76
N THR A 77 -7.76 5.96 -5.68
CA THR A 77 -7.51 6.71 -4.45
C THR A 77 -8.68 6.62 -3.46
N THR A 78 -9.93 6.72 -3.93
CA THR A 78 -11.12 6.52 -3.09
C THR A 78 -11.24 5.08 -2.61
N ASN A 79 -10.97 4.10 -3.47
CA ASN A 79 -10.96 2.68 -3.12
C ASN A 79 -9.87 2.37 -2.08
N PHE A 80 -8.67 2.94 -2.22
CA PHE A 80 -7.59 2.76 -1.26
C PHE A 80 -7.96 3.29 0.13
N ARG A 81 -8.61 4.47 0.22
CA ARG A 81 -9.08 5.03 1.49
C ARG A 81 -10.16 4.16 2.13
N ALA A 82 -11.10 3.65 1.35
CA ALA A 82 -12.12 2.75 1.86
C ALA A 82 -11.50 1.46 2.42
N THR A 83 -10.60 0.82 1.67
CA THR A 83 -9.89 -0.39 2.12
C THR A 83 -9.08 -0.15 3.38
N THR A 84 -8.30 0.94 3.44
CA THR A 84 -7.47 1.26 4.62
C THR A 84 -8.30 1.58 5.86
N SER A 85 -9.46 2.22 5.71
CA SER A 85 -10.42 2.47 6.81
C SER A 85 -11.02 1.17 7.35
N VAL A 86 -11.45 0.26 6.46
CA VAL A 86 -11.97 -1.06 6.86
C VAL A 86 -10.93 -1.82 7.67
N VAL A 87 -9.68 -1.89 7.19
CA VAL A 87 -8.60 -2.59 7.88
C VAL A 87 -8.29 -1.96 9.25
N ASN A 88 -8.34 -0.64 9.38
CA ASN A 88 -8.18 0.04 10.66
C ASN A 88 -9.21 -0.40 11.71
N ASN A 89 -10.47 -0.53 11.29
CA ASN A 89 -11.52 -1.05 12.16
C ASN A 89 -11.28 -2.52 12.52
N GLN A 90 -10.77 -3.33 11.56
CA GLN A 90 -10.42 -4.73 11.81
C GLN A 90 -9.27 -4.87 12.82
N PHE A 91 -8.23 -4.05 12.74
CA PHE A 91 -7.15 -4.05 13.74
C PHE A 91 -7.66 -3.74 15.15
N SER A 92 -8.55 -2.76 15.26
CA SER A 92 -9.18 -2.37 16.54
C SER A 92 -10.04 -3.51 17.10
N ALA A 93 -10.81 -4.18 16.23
CA ALA A 93 -11.61 -5.34 16.60
C ALA A 93 -10.74 -6.53 17.03
N LEU A 94 -9.60 -6.76 16.36
CA LEU A 94 -8.64 -7.81 16.69
C LEU A 94 -7.94 -7.54 18.04
N ALA A 95 -7.52 -6.31 18.29
CA ALA A 95 -6.96 -5.93 19.59
C ALA A 95 -7.97 -6.17 20.73
N THR A 96 -9.25 -5.87 20.49
CA THR A 96 -10.33 -6.09 21.45
C THR A 96 -10.58 -7.58 21.71
N SER A 97 -10.59 -8.42 20.68
CA SER A 97 -10.79 -9.87 20.85
C SER A 97 -9.63 -10.53 21.60
N LEU A 98 -8.39 -10.11 21.33
CA LEU A 98 -7.23 -10.55 22.10
C LEU A 98 -7.31 -10.11 23.58
N ALA A 99 -7.81 -8.90 23.86
CA ALA A 99 -8.02 -8.44 25.24
C ALA A 99 -9.06 -9.29 25.98
N ARG A 100 -10.14 -9.71 25.30
CA ARG A 100 -11.14 -10.63 25.87
C ARG A 100 -10.55 -12.00 26.19
N LEU A 101 -9.72 -12.55 25.30
CA LEU A 101 -9.01 -13.81 25.54
C LEU A 101 -8.06 -13.71 26.74
N GLN A 102 -7.32 -12.61 26.86
CA GLN A 102 -6.45 -12.34 27.99
C GLN A 102 -7.24 -12.30 29.30
N ALA A 103 -8.31 -11.50 29.37
CA ALA A 103 -9.13 -11.38 30.57
C ALA A 103 -9.75 -12.71 31.00
N LEU A 104 -10.12 -13.57 30.04
CA LEU A 104 -10.61 -14.91 30.35
C LEU A 104 -9.49 -15.80 30.90
N ALA A 105 -8.27 -15.71 30.36
CA ALA A 105 -7.10 -16.40 30.89
C ALA A 105 -6.74 -15.96 32.31
N ASP A 106 -6.83 -14.67 32.61
CA ASP A 106 -6.62 -14.16 33.96
C ASP A 106 -7.65 -14.74 34.94
N ARG A 107 -8.95 -14.73 34.57
CA ARG A 107 -10.03 -15.30 35.41
C ARG A 107 -9.89 -16.80 35.66
N LYS A 108 -9.30 -17.54 34.71
CA LYS A 108 -9.07 -18.99 34.82
C LYS A 108 -7.72 -19.33 35.47
N GLY A 109 -6.88 -18.35 35.78
CA GLY A 109 -5.54 -18.58 36.30
C GLY A 109 -4.55 -19.13 35.26
N HIS A 110 -4.86 -19.02 33.97
CA HIS A 110 -4.02 -19.51 32.88
C HIS A 110 -2.93 -18.49 32.52
N ALA A 111 -1.97 -18.28 33.42
CA ALA A 111 -0.96 -17.22 33.32
C ALA A 111 -0.16 -17.24 32.00
N HIS A 112 0.20 -18.43 31.51
CA HIS A 112 0.93 -18.58 30.24
C HIS A 112 0.11 -18.11 29.02
N ILE A 113 -1.19 -18.41 29.00
CA ILE A 113 -2.09 -17.93 27.95
C ILE A 113 -2.24 -16.41 28.04
N SER A 114 -2.46 -15.88 29.25
CA SER A 114 -2.60 -14.43 29.46
C SER A 114 -1.36 -13.65 29.00
N SER A 115 -0.17 -14.10 29.39
CA SER A 115 1.09 -13.48 28.98
C SER A 115 1.29 -13.49 27.47
N ARG A 116 0.84 -14.54 26.78
CA ARG A 116 1.00 -14.62 25.33
C ARG A 116 -0.07 -13.80 24.59
N CYS A 117 -1.28 -13.69 25.16
CA CYS A 117 -2.28 -12.73 24.69
C CYS A 117 -1.77 -11.29 24.80
N SER A 118 -1.11 -10.91 25.90
CA SER A 118 -0.58 -9.54 26.05
C SER A 118 0.51 -9.23 25.03
N GLN A 119 1.40 -10.19 24.76
CA GLN A 119 2.41 -10.08 23.68
C GLN A 119 1.75 -9.91 22.32
N ALA A 120 0.76 -10.74 21.98
CA ALA A 120 0.02 -10.62 20.71
C ALA A 120 -0.68 -9.26 20.58
N ARG A 121 -1.26 -8.73 21.66
CA ARG A 121 -1.88 -7.40 21.67
C ARG A 121 -0.87 -6.29 21.38
N SER A 122 0.31 -6.35 22.02
CA SER A 122 1.38 -5.39 21.76
C SER A 122 1.80 -5.41 20.29
N GLN A 123 1.93 -6.60 19.71
CA GLN A 123 2.26 -6.76 18.29
C GLN A 123 1.18 -6.13 17.39
N ILE A 124 -0.09 -6.42 17.66
CA ILE A 124 -1.20 -5.86 16.88
C ILE A 124 -1.28 -4.33 17.00
N SER A 125 -0.93 -3.76 18.16
CA SER A 125 -0.85 -2.30 18.32
C SER A 125 0.28 -1.67 17.47
N GLN A 126 1.42 -2.36 17.34
CA GLN A 126 2.49 -1.94 16.44
C GLN A 126 2.08 -2.06 14.96
N CYS A 127 1.37 -3.13 14.59
CA CYS A 127 0.79 -3.27 13.26
C CYS A 127 -0.19 -2.14 12.96
N GLN A 128 -1.07 -1.81 13.90
CA GLN A 128 -2.04 -0.73 13.73
C GLN A 128 -1.33 0.61 13.51
N SER A 129 -0.30 0.91 14.28
CA SER A 129 0.49 2.14 14.12
C SER A 129 1.19 2.19 12.76
N SER A 130 1.78 1.08 12.33
CA SER A 130 2.41 0.97 11.00
C SER A 130 1.40 1.10 9.87
N TRP A 131 0.20 0.54 10.05
CA TRP A 131 -0.89 0.65 9.10
C TRP A 131 -1.40 2.09 8.95
N GLN A 132 -1.40 2.89 10.02
CA GLN A 132 -1.69 4.33 9.93
C GLN A 132 -0.64 5.06 9.07
N GLY A 133 0.63 4.68 9.17
CA GLY A 133 1.70 5.16 8.28
C GLY A 133 1.41 4.83 6.81
N ILE A 134 0.88 3.63 6.53
CA ILE A 134 0.46 3.25 5.18
C ILE A 134 -0.72 4.09 4.69
N SER A 135 -1.76 4.19 5.53
CA SER A 135 -3.00 4.90 5.19
C SER A 135 -2.76 6.39 4.91
N SER A 136 -1.86 7.02 5.65
CA SER A 136 -1.52 8.45 5.51
C SER A 136 -0.45 8.72 4.45
N GLY A 137 0.60 7.91 4.38
CA GLY A 137 1.76 8.16 3.52
C GLY A 137 1.57 7.77 2.06
N TYR A 138 0.67 6.83 1.76
CA TYR A 138 0.59 6.21 0.43
C TYR A 138 -0.75 6.43 -0.28
N PHE A 139 -1.59 7.35 0.21
CA PHE A 139 -2.89 7.64 -0.38
C PHE A 139 -2.83 8.05 -1.87
N ASN A 140 -1.84 8.86 -2.25
CA ASN A 140 -1.65 9.31 -3.64
C ASN A 140 -0.82 8.33 -4.48
N SER A 141 -0.20 7.32 -3.85
CA SER A 141 0.60 6.31 -4.53
C SER A 141 0.42 4.92 -3.90
N PRO A 142 -0.81 4.36 -3.93
CA PRO A 142 -1.11 3.07 -3.30
C PRO A 142 -0.17 1.92 -3.71
N TRP A 143 0.29 1.92 -4.96
CA TRP A 143 1.19 0.90 -5.50
C TRP A 143 2.56 0.86 -4.81
N LEU A 144 2.96 1.92 -4.09
CA LEU A 144 4.20 1.96 -3.31
C LEU A 144 4.02 1.41 -1.88
N ALA A 145 2.79 1.25 -1.40
CA ALA A 145 2.51 0.81 -0.03
C ALA A 145 3.16 -0.54 0.31
N ARG A 146 3.21 -1.47 -0.66
CA ARG A 146 3.85 -2.80 -0.50
C ARG A 146 5.35 -2.74 -0.25
N SER A 147 6.02 -1.69 -0.70
CA SER A 147 7.47 -1.49 -0.56
C SER A 147 7.80 -0.54 0.58
N SER A 148 6.78 -0.12 1.36
CA SER A 148 6.97 0.75 2.51
C SER A 148 7.70 0.04 3.65
N PRO A 149 8.41 0.77 4.54
CA PRO A 149 8.97 0.21 5.77
C PRO A 149 7.88 -0.33 6.72
N HIS A 150 6.63 0.11 6.55
CA HIS A 150 5.50 -0.34 7.36
C HIS A 150 4.95 -1.71 6.93
N ALA A 151 5.06 -2.07 5.65
CA ALA A 151 4.54 -3.33 5.13
C ALA A 151 5.06 -4.58 5.86
N PRO A 152 6.38 -4.77 6.06
CA PRO A 152 6.87 -5.96 6.77
C PRO A 152 6.43 -6.01 8.23
N ILE A 153 6.26 -4.87 8.92
CA ILE A 153 5.76 -4.84 10.30
C ILE A 153 4.34 -5.40 10.37
N VAL A 154 3.47 -4.95 9.46
CA VAL A 154 2.08 -5.40 9.39
C VAL A 154 1.98 -6.87 8.98
N GLN A 155 2.70 -7.27 7.94
CA GLN A 155 2.69 -8.64 7.43
C GLN A 155 3.19 -9.64 8.47
N ASN A 156 4.35 -9.36 9.08
CA ASN A 156 4.92 -10.23 10.09
C ASN A 156 4.06 -10.27 11.35
N GLY A 157 3.56 -9.12 11.83
CA GLY A 157 2.74 -9.13 13.03
C GLY A 157 1.38 -9.82 12.85
N LEU A 158 0.77 -9.75 11.66
CA LEU A 158 -0.42 -10.55 11.34
C LEU A 158 -0.10 -12.04 11.24
N LYS A 159 1.06 -12.40 10.68
CA LYS A 159 1.54 -13.78 10.65
C LYS A 159 1.74 -14.31 12.07
N ASP A 160 2.46 -13.58 12.91
CA ASP A 160 2.74 -13.94 14.30
C ASP A 160 1.45 -14.09 15.12
N CYS A 161 0.46 -13.22 14.88
CA CYS A 161 -0.86 -13.36 15.47
C CYS A 161 -1.55 -14.65 15.02
N GLY A 162 -1.41 -15.06 13.75
CA GLY A 162 -1.92 -16.32 13.24
C GLY A 162 -1.25 -17.53 13.90
N ASP A 163 0.09 -17.50 14.02
CA ASP A 163 0.88 -18.52 14.69
C ASP A 163 0.50 -18.64 16.18
N PHE A 164 0.24 -17.50 16.85
CA PHE A 164 -0.29 -17.47 18.21
C PHE A 164 -1.66 -18.16 18.30
N LEU A 165 -2.60 -17.86 17.39
CA LEU A 165 -3.93 -18.49 17.41
C LEU A 165 -3.84 -20.00 17.18
N ALA A 166 -2.96 -20.46 16.30
CA ALA A 166 -2.71 -21.88 16.10
C ALA A 166 -2.10 -22.53 17.36
N TRP A 167 -1.13 -21.86 17.98
CA TRP A 167 -0.54 -22.28 19.25
C TRP A 167 -1.58 -22.36 20.39
N LEU A 168 -2.54 -21.43 20.42
CA LEU A 168 -3.56 -21.39 21.46
C LEU A 168 -4.50 -22.60 21.38
N GLN A 169 -4.87 -23.02 20.17
CA GLN A 169 -5.75 -24.17 19.95
C GLN A 169 -5.18 -25.50 20.48
N ILE A 170 -3.86 -25.66 20.48
CA ILE A 170 -3.20 -26.87 20.97
C ILE A 170 -2.98 -26.88 22.49
N GLN A 171 -3.29 -25.79 23.20
CA GLN A 171 -3.10 -25.74 24.64
C GLN A 171 -4.16 -26.57 25.38
N PRO A 172 -3.78 -27.51 26.26
CA PRO A 172 -4.74 -28.32 27.03
C PRO A 172 -5.70 -27.47 27.88
N GLN A 173 -5.18 -26.39 28.46
CA GLN A 173 -5.93 -25.45 29.29
C GLN A 173 -6.98 -24.66 28.49
N PHE A 174 -6.74 -24.49 27.19
CA PHE A 174 -7.64 -23.81 26.28
C PHE A 174 -8.70 -24.79 25.73
N SER A 175 -8.28 -25.95 25.23
CA SER A 175 -9.18 -26.96 24.65
C SER A 175 -10.14 -27.58 25.69
N GLY A 176 -9.71 -27.69 26.94
CA GLY A 176 -10.54 -28.16 28.06
C GLY A 176 -11.52 -27.13 28.63
N CYS A 177 -11.50 -25.87 28.16
CA CYS A 177 -12.27 -24.78 28.76
C CYS A 177 -13.23 -24.15 27.71
N PRO A 178 -14.53 -24.52 27.72
CA PRO A 178 -15.48 -24.08 26.69
C PRO A 178 -15.72 -22.57 26.65
N GLU A 179 -15.47 -21.85 27.74
CA GLU A 179 -15.64 -20.39 27.84
C GLU A 179 -14.76 -19.62 26.85
N TYR A 180 -13.66 -20.22 26.39
CA TYR A 180 -12.82 -19.59 25.37
C TYR A 180 -13.44 -19.60 23.97
N ARG A 181 -14.41 -20.47 23.70
CA ARG A 181 -14.88 -20.78 22.34
C ARG A 181 -15.34 -19.54 21.58
N GLU A 182 -16.19 -18.72 22.19
CA GLU A 182 -16.75 -17.53 21.52
C GLU A 182 -15.72 -16.42 21.34
N ALA A 183 -14.92 -16.16 22.39
CA ALA A 183 -13.86 -15.16 22.35
C ALA A 183 -12.82 -15.53 21.28
N PHE A 184 -12.46 -16.81 21.19
CA PHE A 184 -11.53 -17.32 20.20
C PHE A 184 -12.08 -17.25 18.78
N ARG A 185 -13.33 -17.66 18.55
CA ARG A 185 -13.98 -17.55 17.23
C ARG A 185 -13.99 -16.09 16.74
N SER A 186 -14.33 -15.16 17.63
CA SER A 186 -14.29 -13.73 17.33
C SER A 186 -12.88 -13.26 16.96
N CYS A 187 -11.88 -13.71 17.73
CA CYS A 187 -10.47 -13.39 17.45
C CYS A 187 -10.00 -13.92 16.10
N GLN A 188 -10.35 -15.16 15.77
CA GLN A 188 -10.01 -15.78 14.50
C GLN A 188 -10.68 -15.08 13.31
N THR A 189 -11.95 -14.69 13.45
CA THR A 189 -12.65 -13.92 12.41
C THR A 189 -11.99 -12.56 12.17
N ASN A 190 -11.69 -11.82 13.24
CA ASN A 190 -11.05 -10.50 13.12
C ASN A 190 -9.64 -10.60 12.54
N HIS A 191 -8.88 -11.64 12.91
CA HIS A 191 -7.57 -11.92 12.33
C HIS A 191 -7.64 -12.16 10.83
N ARG A 192 -8.57 -13.03 10.39
CA ARG A 192 -8.80 -13.26 8.96
C ARG A 192 -9.24 -12.01 8.23
N GLY A 193 -10.11 -11.19 8.84
CA GLY A 193 -10.55 -9.92 8.28
C GLY A 193 -9.41 -8.90 8.13
N CYS A 194 -8.49 -8.84 9.10
CA CYS A 194 -7.28 -8.03 8.96
C CYS A 194 -6.41 -8.54 7.81
N TYR A 195 -6.15 -9.84 7.78
CA TYR A 195 -5.28 -10.45 6.77
C TYR A 195 -5.83 -10.24 5.35
N SER A 196 -7.10 -10.60 5.12
CA SER A 196 -7.74 -10.43 3.81
C SER A 196 -7.93 -8.97 3.44
N GLY A 197 -8.21 -8.08 4.39
CA GLY A 197 -8.33 -6.65 4.13
C GLY A 197 -6.99 -6.00 3.75
N CYS A 198 -5.87 -6.50 4.27
CA CYS A 198 -4.54 -6.02 3.89
C CYS A 198 -4.10 -6.51 2.50
N GLN A 199 -4.56 -7.69 2.07
CA GLN A 199 -4.07 -8.34 0.86
C GLN A 199 -4.23 -7.48 -0.42
N PRO A 200 -5.38 -6.82 -0.69
CA PRO A 200 -5.53 -5.94 -1.85
C PRO A 200 -4.53 -4.77 -1.87
N ILE A 201 -4.07 -4.31 -0.71
CA ILE A 201 -3.09 -3.23 -0.62
C ILE A 201 -1.69 -3.71 -1.05
N TRP A 202 -1.36 -4.97 -0.75
CA TRP A 202 -0.08 -5.56 -1.15
C TRP A 202 -0.01 -5.89 -2.64
N GLU A 203 -1.16 -6.20 -3.22
CA GLU A 203 -1.32 -6.55 -4.63
C GLU A 203 -1.75 -5.36 -5.49
N TRP A 204 -1.74 -4.13 -4.92
CA TRP A 204 -2.25 -2.96 -5.60
C TRP A 204 -1.54 -2.73 -6.94
N PRO A 205 -2.27 -2.64 -8.06
CA PRO A 205 -1.64 -2.55 -9.37
C PRO A 205 -0.93 -1.20 -9.53
N ALA A 206 0.30 -1.25 -10.06
CA ALA A 206 0.96 -0.05 -10.52
C ALA A 206 0.23 0.49 -11.77
N PRO A 207 0.12 1.82 -11.93
CA PRO A 207 -0.43 2.39 -13.15
C PRO A 207 0.36 1.88 -14.37
N PRO A 208 -0.30 1.61 -15.50
CA PRO A 208 0.39 1.18 -16.70
C PRO A 208 1.44 2.23 -17.06
N LYS A 209 2.68 1.76 -17.27
CA LYS A 209 3.74 2.63 -17.80
C LYS A 209 3.20 3.26 -19.08
N PRO A 210 3.31 4.58 -19.29
CA PRO A 210 2.89 5.19 -20.54
C PRO A 210 3.55 4.43 -21.68
N SER A 211 2.73 3.85 -22.55
CA SER A 211 3.22 3.16 -23.73
C SER A 211 3.97 4.19 -24.57
N SER A 212 5.24 3.91 -24.83
CA SER A 212 5.98 4.57 -25.89
C SER A 212 5.32 4.20 -27.22
N GLY A 213 4.22 4.88 -27.54
CA GLY A 213 3.54 4.74 -28.80
C GLY A 213 4.49 5.11 -29.91
N SER A 214 4.74 4.16 -30.81
CA SER A 214 5.34 4.41 -32.11
C SER A 214 4.41 5.32 -32.92
N HIS A 215 4.51 6.63 -32.71
CA HIS A 215 3.85 7.63 -33.53
C HIS A 215 4.86 8.15 -34.55
N SER A 216 4.71 7.68 -35.78
CA SER A 216 5.22 8.38 -36.95
C SER A 216 4.60 9.77 -37.02
N GLY A 217 5.42 10.79 -37.28
CA GLY A 217 4.95 12.10 -37.72
C GLY A 217 4.53 13.04 -36.59
N HIS A 218 5.52 13.69 -35.97
CA HIS A 218 5.80 15.12 -36.08
C HIS A 218 6.69 15.45 -34.88
N TYR A 219 8.00 15.47 -35.13
CA TYR A 219 8.93 16.07 -34.18
C TYR A 219 8.56 17.55 -34.05
N LYS A 220 7.71 17.88 -33.07
CA LYS A 220 7.80 19.20 -32.44
C LYS A 220 9.21 19.24 -31.89
N ARG A 221 10.05 19.99 -32.60
CA ARG A 221 11.44 20.23 -32.31
C ARG A 221 11.49 20.98 -30.98
N HIS A 222 11.34 20.26 -29.87
CA HIS A 222 11.73 20.75 -28.55
C HIS A 222 13.25 20.76 -28.56
N THR A 223 13.77 21.97 -28.79
CA THR A 223 14.98 22.51 -28.17
C THR A 223 15.72 21.51 -27.28
N SER A 224 16.88 21.07 -27.77
CA SER A 224 17.99 20.42 -27.05
C SER A 224 17.66 19.51 -25.86
N LEU A 225 17.88 18.21 -26.08
CA LEU A 225 18.00 17.07 -25.14
C LEU A 225 19.04 17.25 -24.00
N ARG A 226 19.14 18.43 -23.36
CA ARG A 226 20.14 18.69 -22.31
C ARG A 226 19.64 19.47 -21.09
N ASP A 227 18.48 20.10 -21.15
CA ASP A 227 18.06 21.00 -20.09
C ASP A 227 16.86 20.42 -19.34
N CYS A 228 17.13 19.80 -18.19
CA CYS A 228 16.10 19.53 -17.20
C CYS A 228 15.52 20.86 -16.68
N PRO A 229 14.29 20.86 -16.15
CA PRO A 229 13.74 21.99 -15.41
C PRO A 229 14.74 22.53 -14.38
N ALA A 230 14.62 23.83 -14.06
CA ALA A 230 15.47 24.43 -13.03
C ALA A 230 15.38 23.61 -11.74
N HIS A 231 16.54 23.36 -11.12
CA HIS A 231 16.72 22.54 -9.91
C HIS A 231 16.72 21.01 -10.09
N GLU A 232 16.58 20.51 -11.31
CA GLU A 232 16.75 19.08 -11.61
C GLU A 232 18.04 18.81 -12.40
N THR A 233 18.60 17.63 -12.19
CA THR A 233 19.82 17.16 -12.86
C THR A 233 19.49 16.06 -13.85
N ALA A 234 20.06 16.16 -15.06
CA ALA A 234 19.95 15.16 -16.11
C ALA A 234 20.81 13.92 -15.78
N CYS A 235 20.18 12.90 -15.21
CA CYS A 235 20.81 11.64 -14.85
C CYS A 235 20.51 10.54 -15.87
N PRO A 236 21.51 9.76 -16.32
CA PRO A 236 21.25 8.54 -17.07
C PRO A 236 20.47 7.54 -16.23
N MET A 237 19.42 6.94 -16.79
CA MET A 237 18.61 5.92 -16.09
C MET A 237 19.41 4.65 -15.74
N ALA A 238 20.48 4.36 -16.49
CA ALA A 238 21.42 3.30 -16.20
C ALA A 238 22.83 3.69 -16.66
N VAL A 239 23.84 3.01 -16.12
CA VAL A 239 25.23 3.19 -16.54
C VAL A 239 25.34 2.91 -18.04
N GLY A 240 25.77 3.92 -18.82
CA GLY A 240 25.91 3.81 -20.27
C GLY A 240 24.60 3.94 -21.08
N SER A 241 23.45 4.21 -20.45
CA SER A 241 22.20 4.44 -21.19
C SER A 241 22.18 5.83 -21.82
N LYS A 242 21.59 5.93 -23.03
CA LYS A 242 21.28 7.22 -23.66
C LYS A 242 20.01 7.87 -23.10
N SER A 243 19.20 7.10 -22.38
CA SER A 243 18.00 7.58 -21.70
C SER A 243 18.37 8.43 -20.48
N ILE A 244 17.79 9.61 -20.40
CA ILE A 244 17.98 10.56 -19.31
C ILE A 244 16.68 10.68 -18.54
N GLU A 245 16.78 10.73 -17.22
CA GLU A 245 15.76 11.14 -16.28
C GLU A 245 16.20 12.44 -15.58
N CYS A 246 15.24 13.30 -15.26
CA CYS A 246 15.49 14.51 -14.51
C CYS A 246 15.16 14.26 -13.05
N ILE A 247 16.14 14.46 -12.18
CA ILE A 247 16.05 14.15 -10.74
C ILE A 247 16.52 15.37 -9.95
N ASP A 248 15.80 15.75 -8.90
CA ASP A 248 16.32 16.67 -7.89
C ASP A 248 17.31 15.95 -6.96
N THR A 249 18.58 16.02 -7.33
CA THR A 249 19.70 15.43 -6.57
C THR A 249 19.90 16.02 -5.17
N LYS A 250 19.18 17.09 -4.80
CA LYS A 250 19.26 17.66 -3.46
C LYS A 250 18.38 16.93 -2.45
N THR A 251 17.33 16.26 -2.93
CA THR A 251 16.29 15.64 -2.09
C THR A 251 16.05 14.17 -2.42
N GLU A 252 16.43 13.72 -3.62
CA GLU A 252 16.28 12.33 -4.03
C GLU A 252 17.26 11.40 -3.30
N ILE A 253 16.71 10.42 -2.57
CA ILE A 253 17.47 9.52 -1.70
C ILE A 253 18.34 8.52 -2.48
N THR A 254 17.93 8.17 -3.69
CA THR A 254 18.62 7.20 -4.55
C THR A 254 19.66 7.84 -5.48
N SER A 255 19.75 9.17 -5.51
CA SER A 255 20.73 9.94 -6.29
C SER A 255 21.11 11.23 -5.56
N CYS A 256 21.44 11.08 -4.29
CA CYS A 256 21.74 12.20 -3.42
C CYS A 256 23.12 12.78 -3.74
N GLY A 257 23.17 14.09 -3.96
CA GLY A 257 24.40 14.81 -4.30
C GLY A 257 24.84 14.68 -5.77
N GLY A 258 24.15 13.85 -6.56
CA GLY A 258 24.44 13.68 -7.98
C GLY A 258 23.96 12.35 -8.53
N CYS A 259 24.11 12.16 -9.85
CA CYS A 259 23.67 10.94 -10.51
C CYS A 259 24.52 9.73 -10.09
N VAL A 260 23.91 8.72 -9.44
CA VAL A 260 24.60 7.47 -9.07
C VAL A 260 25.11 6.73 -10.30
N SER A 261 24.37 6.77 -11.42
CA SER A 261 24.76 6.16 -12.70
C SER A 261 26.02 6.78 -13.33
N ARG A 262 26.44 7.96 -12.87
CA ARG A 262 27.70 8.63 -13.23
C ARG A 262 28.72 8.64 -12.10
N SER A 263 28.43 7.99 -10.98
CA SER A 263 29.23 8.04 -9.75
C SER A 263 29.44 9.48 -9.25
N GLN A 264 28.45 10.35 -9.44
CA GLN A 264 28.49 11.75 -9.01
C GLN A 264 27.77 11.99 -7.68
N GLY A 265 26.90 11.06 -7.28
CA GLY A 265 26.24 11.03 -5.98
C GLY A 265 26.18 9.62 -5.44
N GLU A 266 25.44 9.42 -4.36
CA GLU A 266 25.30 8.14 -3.70
C GLU A 266 23.82 7.81 -3.45
N ASN A 267 23.54 6.52 -3.33
CA ASN A 267 22.25 6.04 -2.86
C ASN A 267 22.31 5.92 -1.33
N CYS A 268 21.58 6.78 -0.60
CA CYS A 268 21.65 6.79 0.86
C CYS A 268 21.13 5.48 1.48
N LEU A 269 20.33 4.70 0.74
CA LEU A 269 19.85 3.39 1.18
C LEU A 269 20.96 2.34 1.24
N ASP A 270 22.08 2.56 0.54
CA ASP A 270 23.22 1.62 0.51
C ASP A 270 24.22 1.86 1.66
N ILE A 271 23.92 2.80 2.58
CA ILE A 271 24.78 3.11 3.72
C ILE A 271 24.75 1.97 4.74
N VAL A 272 25.85 1.23 4.82
CA VAL A 272 26.00 0.10 5.73
C VAL A 272 25.81 0.53 7.18
N GLY A 273 24.91 -0.15 7.89
CA GLY A 273 24.64 0.08 9.30
C GLY A 273 23.66 1.21 9.59
N ALA A 274 23.15 1.90 8.57
CA ALA A 274 22.07 2.87 8.72
C ALA A 274 20.71 2.13 8.73
N ASP A 275 19.77 2.63 9.54
CA ASP A 275 18.40 2.11 9.62
C ASP A 275 17.43 3.09 8.95
N GLU A 276 17.51 4.37 9.33
CA GLU A 276 16.76 5.45 8.71
C GLU A 276 17.71 6.50 8.10
N VAL A 277 17.46 6.85 6.84
CA VAL A 277 18.30 7.74 6.03
C VAL A 277 17.46 8.72 5.24
N GLY A 278 18.06 9.84 4.83
CA GLY A 278 17.45 10.82 3.92
C GLY A 278 18.50 11.57 3.12
N CYS A 279 18.04 12.34 2.14
CA CYS A 279 18.87 13.26 1.38
C CYS A 279 18.47 14.70 1.73
N SER A 280 19.44 15.52 2.11
CA SER A 280 19.22 16.94 2.44
C SER A 280 20.35 17.77 1.84
N ASP A 281 19.97 18.75 1.01
CA ASP A 281 20.90 19.62 0.29
C ASP A 281 22.01 18.86 -0.46
N GLY A 282 21.67 17.68 -1.01
CA GLY A 282 22.60 16.83 -1.74
C GLY A 282 23.57 16.04 -0.86
N ASN A 283 23.29 15.92 0.42
CA ASN A 283 24.08 15.11 1.36
C ASN A 283 23.21 14.04 2.00
N CYS A 284 23.71 12.80 2.06
CA CYS A 284 23.04 11.75 2.81
C CYS A 284 23.14 12.04 4.31
N VAL A 285 21.98 12.06 4.96
CA VAL A 285 21.84 12.20 6.40
C VAL A 285 21.33 10.88 6.96
N VAL A 286 21.98 10.39 8.01
CA VAL A 286 21.58 9.18 8.72
C VAL A 286 20.88 9.59 10.00
N PHE A 287 19.59 9.28 10.12
CA PHE A 287 18.78 9.61 11.29
C PHE A 287 18.92 8.58 12.40
N SER A 288 19.07 7.30 12.03
CA SER A 288 19.22 6.21 12.99
C SER A 288 20.09 5.08 12.43
N THR A 289 20.65 4.25 13.32
CA THR A 289 21.56 3.16 12.97
C THR A 289 21.04 1.82 13.46
N LEU A 290 21.36 0.76 12.72
CA LEU A 290 21.06 -0.61 13.10
C LEU A 290 21.76 -1.00 14.41
N ARG A 291 21.23 -2.01 15.10
CA ARG A 291 21.81 -2.53 16.34
C ARG A 291 23.26 -2.98 16.12
N GLY A 292 24.17 -2.54 17.00
CA GLY A 292 25.60 -2.82 16.88
C GLY A 292 26.38 -1.78 16.07
N TYR A 293 25.73 -0.69 15.64
CA TYR A 293 26.35 0.48 15.07
C TYR A 293 26.12 1.71 15.96
N LYS A 294 27.01 2.70 15.82
CA LYS A 294 26.92 4.03 16.43
C LYS A 294 27.20 5.08 15.36
N LEU A 295 26.57 6.25 15.44
CA LEU A 295 26.92 7.37 14.58
C LEU A 295 28.31 7.91 14.92
N SER A 296 29.14 8.07 13.90
CA SER A 296 30.42 8.75 13.98
C SER A 296 30.26 10.27 14.05
N LYS A 297 31.35 10.98 14.35
CA LYS A 297 31.39 12.46 14.24
C LYS A 297 31.11 12.95 12.81
N ALA A 298 31.28 12.10 11.81
CA ALA A 298 31.00 12.41 10.41
C ALA A 298 29.55 12.07 10.00
N GLY A 299 28.68 11.68 10.93
CA GLY A 299 27.27 11.37 10.62
C GLY A 299 27.06 10.03 9.90
N ARG A 300 28.09 9.16 9.85
CA ARG A 300 28.00 7.81 9.26
C ARG A 300 28.03 6.72 10.33
N PRO A 301 27.34 5.58 10.13
CA PRO A 301 27.39 4.45 11.05
C PRO A 301 28.80 3.84 11.11
N MET A 302 29.27 3.55 12.31
CA MET A 302 30.47 2.79 12.60
C MET A 302 30.12 1.64 13.55
N LYS A 303 30.74 0.49 13.35
CA LYS A 303 30.50 -0.67 14.21
C LYS A 303 30.93 -0.34 15.64
N ALA A 304 30.01 -0.57 16.58
CA ALA A 304 30.11 -0.18 17.98
C ALA A 304 30.97 -1.12 18.84
#